data_AF-C6B7G2-F1
#
_entry.id   AF-C6B7G2-F1
#
_cell.length_a   1.000
_cell.length_b   1.000
_cell.length_c   1.000
_cell.angle_alpha   90.00
_cell.angle_beta   90.00
_cell.angle_gamma   90.00
#
_symmetry.space_group_name_H-M   'P 1'
#
loop_
_entity.id
_entity.type
_entity.pdbx_description
1 polymer ?
#
loop_
_entity_poly.entity_id
_entity_poly.type
_entity_poly.pdbx_seq_one_letter_code
_entity_poly.pdbx_strand_id
1 'polypeptide(L)'
;MSGETVYHEDFPLETTRHGQAETAYFTFCYSPIRDENAKVLGMIDTVMETTEIVRARQRLVSESERYRQMFENAPGFMVMLSGPEHVFQYVNLAYSELIGFREAVGRTVAEVLPEAVEQGFAAALTEIGQTGEPHSALGALLTIKGPGGASFDRYVDFVYQPIKNACGEVTDIFVSQPTSLSVVLRRVMITRVTA
;
A
#
# COMPACT_ATOMS: atom_id res chain seq x y z
N MET A 1 -9.85 -46.65 -1.41
CA MET A 1 -9.28 -45.54 -0.63
C MET A 1 -7.96 -46.03 -0.03
N SER A 2 -6.84 -45.36 -0.30
CA SER A 2 -5.45 -45.82 -0.06
C SER A 2 -5.04 -45.97 1.40
N GLY A 3 -5.91 -45.65 2.38
CA GLY A 3 -5.55 -45.67 3.80
C GLY A 3 -4.50 -44.61 4.15
N GLU A 4 -4.41 -43.53 3.39
CA GLU A 4 -3.54 -42.40 3.70
C GLU A 4 -4.31 -41.36 4.52
N THR A 5 -3.57 -40.58 5.32
CA THR A 5 -4.15 -39.46 6.07
C THR A 5 -4.63 -38.40 5.09
N VAL A 6 -5.89 -37.98 5.22
CA VAL A 6 -6.48 -36.92 4.39
C VAL A 6 -6.70 -35.69 5.27
N TYR A 7 -6.21 -34.55 4.80
CA TYR A 7 -6.26 -33.28 5.50
C TYR A 7 -7.04 -32.27 4.66
N HIS A 8 -8.05 -31.65 5.27
CA HIS A 8 -8.81 -30.55 4.67
C HIS A 8 -8.75 -29.35 5.61
N GLU A 9 -8.05 -28.30 5.20
CA GLU A 9 -7.88 -27.07 5.96
C GLU A 9 -9.02 -26.08 5.65
N ASP A 10 -9.51 -25.39 6.70
CA ASP A 10 -10.47 -24.29 6.59
C ASP A 10 -11.64 -24.57 5.63
N PHE A 11 -12.22 -25.76 5.71
CA PHE A 11 -13.29 -26.18 4.82
C PHE A 11 -14.59 -25.45 5.21
N PRO A 12 -15.21 -24.68 4.30
CA PRO A 12 -16.44 -23.95 4.58
C PRO A 12 -17.63 -24.93 4.58
N LEU A 13 -18.39 -24.92 5.67
CA LEU A 13 -19.65 -25.65 5.80
C LEU A 13 -20.77 -24.69 6.15
N GLU A 14 -21.92 -24.87 5.50
CA GLU A 14 -23.15 -24.27 5.99
C GLU A 14 -23.62 -25.00 7.24
N THR A 15 -23.72 -24.27 8.34
CA THR A 15 -24.16 -24.77 9.63
C THR A 15 -25.35 -23.95 10.12
N THR A 16 -26.24 -24.57 10.88
CA THR A 16 -27.35 -23.84 11.51
C THR A 16 -26.98 -23.55 12.96
N ARG A 17 -26.71 -22.28 13.29
CA ARG A 17 -26.46 -21.82 14.67
C ARG A 17 -27.49 -20.80 15.08
N HIS A 18 -28.02 -20.94 16.29
CA HIS A 18 -29.06 -20.04 16.81
C HIS A 18 -30.28 -19.87 15.88
N GLY A 19 -30.62 -20.90 15.09
CA GLY A 19 -31.73 -20.86 14.14
C GLY A 19 -31.46 -20.10 12.84
N GLN A 20 -30.22 -19.64 12.61
CA GLN A 20 -29.80 -19.02 11.35
C GLN A 20 -28.74 -19.88 10.66
N ALA A 21 -28.82 -19.94 9.33
CA ALA A 21 -27.77 -20.53 8.51
C ALA A 21 -26.56 -19.59 8.50
N GLU A 22 -25.39 -20.12 8.83
CA GLU A 22 -24.13 -19.41 8.72
C GLU A 22 -23.02 -20.32 8.17
N THR A 23 -22.08 -19.72 7.46
CA THR A 23 -20.84 -20.39 7.07
C THR A 23 -19.91 -20.46 8.29
N ALA A 24 -19.54 -21.68 8.67
CA ALA A 24 -18.50 -21.99 9.63
C ALA A 24 -17.36 -22.74 8.94
N TYR A 25 -16.14 -22.58 9.44
CA TYR A 25 -14.94 -23.17 8.84
C TYR A 25 -14.40 -24.25 9.75
N PHE A 26 -14.03 -25.39 9.16
CA PHE A 26 -13.54 -26.54 9.90
C PHE A 26 -12.32 -27.14 9.24
N THR A 27 -11.34 -27.50 10.06
CA THR A 27 -10.19 -28.28 9.64
C THR A 27 -10.42 -29.73 10.05
N PHE A 28 -10.34 -30.64 9.07
CA PHE A 28 -10.52 -32.08 9.24
C PHE A 28 -9.20 -32.81 9.04
N CYS A 29 -8.90 -33.73 9.95
CA CYS A 29 -7.78 -34.67 9.81
C CYS A 29 -8.29 -36.09 9.97
N TYR A 30 -8.32 -36.82 8.85
CA TYR A 30 -8.73 -38.21 8.78
C TYR A 30 -7.50 -39.10 8.88
N SER A 31 -7.36 -39.85 9.97
CA SER A 31 -6.25 -40.80 10.15
C SER A 31 -6.76 -42.23 10.27
N PRO A 32 -6.17 -43.21 9.55
CA PRO A 32 -6.57 -44.60 9.66
C PRO A 32 -6.09 -45.19 11.00
N ILE A 33 -6.94 -45.98 11.65
CA ILE A 33 -6.55 -46.84 12.76
C ILE A 33 -6.18 -48.19 12.16
N ARG A 34 -4.97 -48.69 12.42
CA ARG A 34 -4.45 -49.94 11.84
C ARG A 34 -4.17 -50.98 12.92
N ASP A 35 -4.33 -52.26 12.58
CA ASP A 35 -3.85 -53.37 13.40
C ASP A 35 -2.33 -53.61 13.21
N GLU A 36 -1.81 -54.61 13.92
CA GLU A 36 -0.42 -55.07 13.83
C GLU A 36 0.02 -55.57 12.44
N ASN A 37 -0.93 -55.89 11.55
CA ASN A 37 -0.69 -56.31 10.17
C ASN A 37 -0.91 -55.16 9.17
N ALA A 38 -0.96 -53.91 9.65
CA ALA A 38 -1.25 -52.70 8.87
C ALA A 38 -2.64 -52.68 8.20
N LYS A 39 -3.56 -53.58 8.56
CA LYS A 39 -4.93 -53.59 8.06
C LYS A 39 -5.71 -52.45 8.71
N VAL A 40 -6.41 -51.65 7.91
CA VAL A 40 -7.25 -50.56 8.40
C VAL A 40 -8.45 -51.15 9.16
N LEU A 41 -8.52 -50.86 10.45
CA LEU A 41 -9.63 -51.24 11.34
C LEU A 41 -10.72 -50.16 11.42
N GLY A 42 -10.36 -48.92 11.13
CA GLY A 42 -11.26 -47.78 11.19
C GLY A 42 -10.57 -46.47 10.85
N MET A 43 -11.24 -45.36 11.13
CA MET A 43 -10.75 -44.01 10.90
C MET A 43 -11.05 -43.16 12.11
N ILE A 44 -10.06 -42.38 12.55
CA ILE A 44 -10.27 -41.26 13.47
C ILE A 44 -10.41 -39.98 12.63
N ASP A 45 -11.48 -39.24 12.87
CA ASP A 45 -11.63 -37.88 12.37
C ASP A 45 -11.37 -36.92 13.53
N THR A 46 -10.41 -36.02 13.36
CA THR A 46 -10.21 -34.90 14.28
C THR A 46 -10.69 -33.63 13.60
N VAL A 47 -11.72 -33.02 14.21
CA VAL A 47 -12.35 -31.81 13.71
C VAL A 47 -11.99 -30.64 14.61
N MET A 48 -11.45 -29.57 14.02
CA MET A 48 -11.24 -28.30 14.69
C MET A 48 -12.03 -27.22 13.99
N GLU A 49 -12.88 -26.52 14.71
CA GLU A 49 -13.54 -25.33 14.17
C GLU A 49 -12.52 -24.18 14.08
N THR A 50 -12.34 -23.64 12.88
CA THR A 50 -11.42 -22.53 12.58
C THR A 50 -12.16 -21.24 12.17
N THR A 51 -13.49 -21.20 12.32
CA THR A 51 -14.36 -20.09 11.94
C THR A 51 -13.84 -18.71 12.37
N GLU A 52 -13.49 -18.53 13.64
CA GLU A 52 -13.04 -17.24 14.15
C GLU A 52 -11.67 -16.82 13.60
N ILE A 53 -10.77 -17.78 13.35
CA ILE A 53 -9.46 -17.52 12.75
C ILE A 53 -9.63 -17.06 11.30
N VAL A 54 -10.44 -17.77 10.53
CA VAL A 54 -10.72 -17.42 9.12
C VAL A 54 -11.42 -16.07 9.03
N ARG A 55 -12.44 -15.82 9.87
CA ARG A 55 -13.15 -14.54 9.92
C ARG A 55 -12.22 -13.38 10.31
N ALA A 56 -11.36 -13.56 11.31
CA ALA A 56 -10.39 -12.54 11.69
C ALA A 56 -9.42 -12.22 10.55
N ARG A 57 -8.89 -13.26 9.87
CA ARG A 57 -8.02 -13.09 8.69
C ARG A 57 -8.74 -12.36 7.55
N GLN A 58 -9.98 -12.76 7.22
CA GLN A 58 -10.79 -12.10 6.19
C GLN A 58 -11.08 -10.63 6.53
N ARG A 59 -11.36 -10.31 7.81
CA ARG A 59 -11.52 -8.91 8.26
C ARG A 59 -10.25 -8.10 8.06
N LEU A 60 -9.09 -8.62 8.46
CA LEU A 60 -7.81 -7.94 8.27
C LEU A 60 -7.52 -7.68 6.78
N VAL A 61 -7.76 -8.66 5.92
CA VAL A 61 -7.58 -8.51 4.46
C VAL A 61 -8.52 -7.46 3.89
N SER A 62 -9.81 -7.52 4.22
CA SER A 62 -10.80 -6.56 3.69
C SER A 62 -10.57 -5.13 4.20
N GLU A 63 -10.13 -4.95 5.45
CA GLU A 63 -9.72 -3.64 5.95
C GLU A 63 -8.48 -3.11 5.23
N SER A 64 -7.47 -3.95 5.03
CA SER A 64 -6.26 -3.60 4.28
C SER A 64 -6.59 -3.17 2.84
N GLU A 65 -7.44 -3.94 2.16
CA GLU A 65 -7.91 -3.61 0.81
C GLU A 65 -8.69 -2.30 0.78
N ARG A 66 -9.56 -2.06 1.76
CA ARG A 66 -10.31 -0.80 1.87
C ARG A 66 -9.37 0.39 2.05
N TYR A 67 -8.38 0.29 2.93
CA TYR A 67 -7.39 1.36 3.12
C TYR A 67 -6.55 1.60 1.87
N ARG A 68 -6.15 0.53 1.17
CA ARG A 68 -5.45 0.63 -0.10
C ARG A 68 -6.30 1.36 -1.14
N GLN A 69 -7.58 1.00 -1.29
CA GLN A 69 -8.49 1.68 -2.22
C GLN A 69 -8.67 3.17 -1.89
N MET A 70 -8.76 3.51 -0.60
CA MET A 70 -8.85 4.91 -0.17
C MET A 70 -7.58 5.70 -0.52
N PHE A 71 -6.41 5.10 -0.33
CA PHE A 71 -5.12 5.71 -0.68
C PHE A 71 -5.00 5.91 -2.21
N GLU A 72 -5.25 4.86 -2.99
CA GLU A 72 -5.13 4.84 -4.45
C GLU A 72 -6.01 5.90 -5.12
N ASN A 73 -7.27 6.02 -4.67
CA ASN A 73 -8.25 6.93 -5.24
C ASN A 73 -8.31 8.30 -4.53
N ALA A 74 -7.34 8.62 -3.67
CA ALA A 74 -7.31 9.91 -3.01
C ALA A 74 -7.15 11.05 -4.05
N PRO A 75 -7.89 12.16 -3.92
CA PRO A 75 -7.90 13.23 -4.93
C PRO A 75 -6.59 14.04 -4.99
N GLY A 76 -5.84 14.10 -3.90
CA GLY A 76 -4.51 14.70 -3.86
C GLY A 76 -3.43 13.65 -4.06
N PHE A 77 -2.30 14.02 -4.66
CA PHE A 77 -1.21 13.08 -4.80
C PHE A 77 -0.65 12.69 -3.43
N MET A 78 -0.32 11.42 -3.28
CA MET A 78 0.27 10.83 -2.08
C MET A 78 1.37 9.85 -2.48
N VAL A 79 2.50 9.92 -1.79
CA VAL A 79 3.67 9.08 -2.02
C VAL A 79 4.31 8.70 -0.70
N MET A 80 4.79 7.46 -0.62
CA MET A 80 5.70 7.02 0.43
C MET A 80 7.08 6.75 -0.17
N LEU A 81 8.10 7.41 0.35
CA LEU A 81 9.50 7.19 0.00
C LEU A 81 10.21 6.52 1.16
N SER A 82 10.99 5.48 0.90
CA SER A 82 11.67 4.71 1.93
C SER A 82 13.19 4.82 1.81
N GLY A 83 13.84 4.90 2.98
CA GLY A 83 15.28 4.89 3.11
C GLY A 83 16.00 6.15 2.58
N PRO A 84 17.33 6.18 2.69
CA PRO A 84 18.15 7.33 2.31
C PRO A 84 18.26 7.52 0.79
N GLU A 85 17.92 6.50 -0.02
CA GLU A 85 17.89 6.56 -1.48
C GLU A 85 16.53 6.99 -2.05
N HIS A 86 15.55 7.26 -1.17
CA HIS A 86 14.22 7.74 -1.52
C HIS A 86 13.52 6.81 -2.53
N VAL A 87 13.44 5.52 -2.19
CA VAL A 87 12.79 4.52 -3.03
C VAL A 87 11.28 4.68 -2.92
N PHE A 88 10.56 4.77 -4.04
CA PHE A 88 9.10 4.79 -4.03
C PHE A 88 8.56 3.46 -3.48
N GLN A 89 7.98 3.51 -2.29
CA GLN A 89 7.30 2.36 -1.70
C GLN A 89 5.83 2.30 -2.13
N TYR A 90 5.18 3.47 -2.20
CA TYR A 90 3.80 3.62 -2.62
C TYR A 90 3.60 4.93 -3.38
N VAL A 91 2.75 4.91 -4.40
CA VAL A 91 2.26 6.09 -5.11
C VAL A 91 0.77 5.88 -5.37
N ASN A 92 -0.05 6.92 -5.27
CA ASN A 92 -1.45 6.83 -5.65
C ASN A 92 -1.68 7.22 -7.12
N LEU A 93 -2.93 7.10 -7.57
CA LEU A 93 -3.31 7.43 -8.94
C LEU A 93 -3.01 8.90 -9.29
N ALA A 94 -3.33 9.83 -8.40
CA ALA A 94 -3.09 11.26 -8.61
C ALA A 94 -1.59 11.59 -8.77
N TYR A 95 -0.70 10.94 -8.02
CA TYR A 95 0.74 11.10 -8.23
C TYR A 95 1.20 10.48 -9.56
N SER A 96 0.67 9.31 -9.89
CA SER A 96 0.98 8.64 -11.16
C SER A 96 0.60 9.52 -12.35
N GLU A 97 -0.57 10.16 -12.32
CA GLU A 97 -1.01 11.13 -13.33
C GLU A 97 -0.07 12.35 -13.40
N LEU A 98 0.33 12.89 -12.26
CA LEU A 98 1.23 14.04 -12.17
C LEU A 98 2.56 13.79 -12.90
N ILE A 99 3.13 12.58 -12.73
CA ILE A 99 4.42 12.21 -13.33
C ILE A 99 4.31 11.59 -14.73
N GLY A 100 3.08 11.43 -15.25
CA GLY A 100 2.82 10.85 -16.57
C GLY A 100 2.89 9.32 -16.62
N PHE A 101 2.40 8.64 -15.58
CA PHE A 101 2.31 7.18 -15.44
C PHE A 101 3.64 6.44 -15.59
N ARG A 102 4.73 7.03 -15.11
CA ARG A 102 6.03 6.35 -15.01
C ARG A 102 5.93 5.22 -13.97
N GLU A 103 6.56 4.08 -14.25
CA GLU A 103 6.68 2.99 -13.29
C GLU A 103 7.62 3.42 -12.15
N ALA A 104 7.03 3.78 -11.01
CA ALA A 104 7.75 4.40 -9.90
C ALA A 104 8.11 3.42 -8.77
N VAL A 105 7.17 2.58 -8.36
CA VAL A 105 7.31 1.71 -7.18
C VAL A 105 8.52 0.79 -7.31
N GLY A 106 9.33 0.72 -6.25
CA GLY A 106 10.57 -0.06 -6.18
C GLY A 106 11.80 0.63 -6.79
N ARG A 107 11.66 1.83 -7.34
CA ARG A 107 12.74 2.61 -7.96
C ARG A 107 13.00 3.89 -7.17
N THR A 108 14.17 4.50 -7.37
CA THR A 108 14.54 5.75 -6.68
C THR A 108 13.91 6.97 -7.34
N VAL A 109 13.73 8.06 -6.58
CA VAL A 109 13.34 9.38 -7.13
C VAL A 109 14.27 9.79 -8.27
N ALA A 110 15.58 9.52 -8.15
CA ALA A 110 16.56 9.89 -9.18
C ALA A 110 16.39 9.11 -10.50
N GLU A 111 15.99 7.83 -10.43
CA GLU A 111 15.72 7.02 -11.63
C GLU A 111 14.41 7.40 -12.31
N VAL A 112 13.36 7.65 -11.53
CA VAL A 112 12.01 7.89 -12.05
C VAL A 112 11.82 9.34 -12.46
N LEU A 113 12.44 10.29 -11.75
CA LEU A 113 12.32 11.74 -11.95
C LEU A 113 13.71 12.40 -11.83
N PRO A 114 14.64 12.15 -12.77
CA PRO A 114 15.94 12.83 -12.78
C PRO A 114 15.79 14.36 -12.83
N GLU A 115 14.73 14.87 -13.45
CA GLU A 115 14.43 16.30 -13.51
C GLU A 115 14.10 16.88 -12.13
N ALA A 116 13.49 16.09 -11.23
CA ALA A 116 13.22 16.53 -9.87
C ALA A 116 14.52 16.63 -9.05
N VAL A 117 15.53 15.82 -9.37
CA VAL A 117 16.88 15.95 -8.80
C VAL A 117 17.53 17.24 -9.28
N GLU A 118 17.51 17.49 -10.60
CA GLU A 118 18.07 18.72 -11.21
C GLU A 118 17.44 20.00 -10.65
N GLN A 119 16.14 19.95 -10.31
CA GLN A 119 15.39 21.07 -9.75
C GLN A 119 15.49 21.20 -8.21
N GLY A 120 16.21 20.28 -7.53
CA GLY A 120 16.48 20.37 -6.10
C GLY A 120 15.44 19.72 -5.18
N PHE A 121 14.40 19.06 -5.69
CA PHE A 121 13.42 18.34 -4.86
C PHE A 121 14.07 17.19 -4.08
N ALA A 122 15.00 16.46 -4.70
CA ALA A 122 15.73 15.36 -4.03
C ALA A 122 16.71 15.85 -2.95
N ALA A 123 17.25 17.06 -3.11
CA ALA A 123 18.10 17.68 -2.10
C ALA A 123 17.29 17.97 -0.82
N ALA A 124 16.07 18.49 -0.97
CA ALA A 124 15.16 18.69 0.17
C ALA A 124 14.82 17.37 0.87
N LEU A 125 14.58 16.29 0.14
CA LEU A 125 14.36 14.96 0.75
C LEU A 125 15.57 14.47 1.55
N THR A 126 16.79 14.74 1.07
CA THR A 126 18.04 14.38 1.76
C THR A 126 18.20 15.18 3.05
N GLU A 127 17.93 16.49 3.01
CA GLU A 127 17.96 17.36 4.19
C GLU A 127 16.96 16.92 5.25
N ILE A 128 15.75 16.52 4.85
CA ILE A 128 14.71 16.01 5.76
C ILE A 128 15.13 14.69 6.39
N GLY A 129 15.78 13.80 5.65
CA GLY A 129 16.33 12.56 6.20
C GLY A 129 17.37 12.81 7.32
N GLN A 130 18.11 13.92 7.24
CA GLN A 130 19.14 14.29 8.22
C GLN A 130 18.58 15.09 9.40
N THR A 131 17.71 16.06 9.13
CA THR A 131 17.16 16.98 10.14
C THR A 131 15.95 16.40 10.85
N GLY A 132 15.15 15.59 10.14
CA GLY A 132 13.87 15.11 10.60
C GLY A 132 12.82 16.21 10.75
N GLU A 133 13.02 17.37 10.12
CA GLU A 133 12.07 18.49 10.12
C GLU A 133 11.16 18.41 8.87
N PRO A 134 9.85 18.65 9.01
CA PRO A 134 8.94 18.66 7.87
C PRO A 134 9.22 19.87 6.97
N HIS A 135 9.04 19.67 5.67
CA HIS A 135 9.20 20.71 4.65
C HIS A 135 7.91 20.87 3.84
N SER A 136 7.57 22.08 3.46
CA SER A 136 6.43 22.33 2.58
C SER A 136 6.73 23.46 1.61
N ALA A 137 6.19 23.35 0.41
CA ALA A 137 6.29 24.40 -0.59
C ALA A 137 4.95 24.60 -1.29
N LEU A 138 4.70 25.86 -1.65
CA LEU A 138 3.48 26.29 -2.32
C LEU A 138 3.84 26.88 -3.69
N GLY A 139 3.17 26.41 -4.73
CA GLY A 139 3.38 26.83 -6.10
C GLY A 139 4.79 26.52 -6.60
N ALA A 140 5.40 25.44 -6.12
CA ALA A 140 6.70 25.00 -6.61
C ALA A 140 6.56 24.59 -8.08
N LEU A 141 7.45 25.09 -8.93
CA LEU A 141 7.49 24.70 -10.34
C LEU A 141 8.21 23.36 -10.45
N LEU A 142 7.51 22.38 -11.01
CA LEU A 142 8.04 21.08 -11.37
C LEU A 142 7.92 20.93 -12.88
N THR A 143 9.05 20.94 -13.57
CA THR A 143 9.15 20.66 -15.01
C THR A 143 9.45 19.17 -15.19
N ILE A 144 8.61 18.46 -15.95
CA ILE A 144 8.73 17.02 -16.21
C ILE A 144 8.87 16.78 -17.71
N LYS A 145 9.83 15.94 -18.14
CA LYS A 145 9.94 15.55 -19.55
C LYS A 145 8.94 14.44 -19.86
N GLY A 146 7.95 14.70 -20.68
CA GLY A 146 7.03 13.67 -21.16
C GLY A 146 7.63 12.82 -22.29
N PRO A 147 6.83 11.86 -22.80
CA PRO A 147 7.22 11.02 -23.91
C PRO A 147 7.64 11.85 -25.14
N GLY A 148 8.76 11.49 -25.78
CA GLY A 148 9.26 12.21 -26.96
C GLY A 148 10.03 13.51 -26.65
N GLY A 149 10.35 13.80 -25.38
CA GLY A 149 11.21 14.92 -25.00
C GLY A 149 10.50 16.26 -24.81
N ALA A 150 9.17 16.30 -24.89
CA ALA A 150 8.39 17.49 -24.57
C ALA A 150 8.42 17.76 -23.05
N SER A 151 8.74 18.98 -22.64
CA SER A 151 8.71 19.37 -21.22
C SER A 151 7.35 19.95 -20.84
N PHE A 152 6.85 19.57 -19.66
CA PHE A 152 5.59 20.05 -19.10
C PHE A 152 5.83 20.70 -17.74
N ASP A 153 5.37 21.93 -17.60
CA ASP A 153 5.40 22.64 -16.33
C ASP A 153 4.16 22.32 -15.49
N ARG A 154 4.39 22.07 -14.21
CA ARG A 154 3.36 21.82 -13.20
C ARG A 154 3.67 22.65 -11.96
N TYR A 155 2.68 23.39 -11.48
CA TYR A 155 2.76 24.02 -10.17
C TYR A 155 2.22 23.04 -9.14
N VAL A 156 3.05 22.67 -8.18
CA VAL A 156 2.70 21.72 -7.13
C VAL A 156 2.80 22.36 -5.76
N ASP A 157 1.76 22.11 -4.96
CA ASP A 157 1.77 22.35 -3.52
C ASP A 157 2.04 21.00 -2.86
N PHE A 158 3.08 20.91 -2.03
CA PHE A 158 3.43 19.64 -1.40
C PHE A 158 3.92 19.84 0.03
N VAL A 159 3.78 18.76 0.81
CA VAL A 159 4.34 18.61 2.14
C VAL A 159 5.16 17.32 2.16
N TYR A 160 6.41 17.43 2.60
CA TYR A 160 7.28 16.33 2.98
C TYR A 160 7.23 16.17 4.50
N GLN A 161 6.76 15.01 4.95
CA GLN A 161 6.62 14.68 6.35
C GLN A 161 7.50 13.46 6.69
N PRO A 162 8.55 13.63 7.52
CA PRO A 162 9.40 12.52 7.91
C PRO A 162 8.64 11.57 8.84
N ILE A 163 8.84 10.28 8.62
CA ILE A 163 8.39 9.20 9.48
C ILE A 163 9.63 8.69 10.21
N LYS A 164 9.55 8.67 11.53
CA LYS A 164 10.65 8.30 12.41
C LYS A 164 10.39 6.94 13.04
N ASN A 165 11.44 6.13 13.18
CA ASN A 165 11.39 4.92 13.97
C ASN A 165 11.40 5.23 15.48
N ALA A 166 11.34 4.18 16.31
CA ALA A 166 11.38 4.31 17.77
C ALA A 166 12.68 4.95 18.32
N CYS A 167 13.77 4.95 17.53
CA CYS A 167 15.05 5.58 17.86
C CYS A 167 15.12 7.05 17.46
N GLY A 168 14.10 7.57 16.77
CA GLY A 168 14.04 8.97 16.29
C GLY A 168 14.70 9.20 14.94
N GLU A 169 15.21 8.15 14.29
CA GLU A 169 15.79 8.22 12.95
C GLU A 169 14.69 8.24 11.89
N VAL A 170 14.88 9.06 10.85
CA VAL A 170 13.95 9.10 9.72
C VAL A 170 14.13 7.84 8.88
N THR A 171 13.08 7.02 8.80
CA THR A 171 13.06 5.80 7.98
C THR A 171 12.40 6.04 6.62
N ASP A 172 11.37 6.87 6.61
CA ASP A 172 10.54 7.10 5.43
C ASP A 172 10.12 8.57 5.37
N ILE A 173 9.76 9.04 4.18
CA ILE A 173 9.24 10.38 3.94
C ILE A 173 7.90 10.25 3.23
N PHE A 174 6.86 10.74 3.88
CA PHE A 174 5.53 10.84 3.31
C PHE A 174 5.41 12.16 2.54
N VAL A 175 5.04 12.09 1.26
CA VAL A 175 4.78 13.24 0.41
C VAL A 175 3.29 13.32 0.16
N SER A 176 2.69 14.48 0.39
CA SER A 176 1.28 14.69 0.08
C SER A 176 0.98 16.09 -0.39
N GLN A 177 -0.10 16.21 -1.15
CA GLN A 177 -0.71 17.51 -1.43
C GLN A 177 -1.46 18.00 -0.17
N PRO A 178 -1.24 19.25 0.27
CA PRO A 178 -1.96 19.79 1.43
C PRO A 178 -3.46 19.93 1.14
N THR A 179 -4.29 19.36 2.03
CA THR A 179 -5.76 19.36 1.91
C THR A 179 -6.41 20.68 2.39
N SER A 180 -5.64 21.59 3.01
CA SER A 180 -6.20 22.80 3.62
C SER A 180 -6.62 23.87 2.59
N LEU A 181 -7.91 24.20 2.60
CA LEU A 181 -8.54 25.31 1.85
C LEU A 181 -7.92 26.70 2.10
N SER A 182 -7.12 26.87 3.16
CA SER A 182 -6.46 28.14 3.51
C SER A 182 -5.42 28.61 2.47
N VAL A 183 -4.98 27.73 1.56
CA VAL A 183 -4.04 28.07 0.48
C VAL A 183 -4.77 28.45 -0.83
N VAL A 184 -6.01 27.99 -1.03
CA VAL A 184 -6.73 28.14 -2.31
C VAL A 184 -7.20 29.59 -2.57
N LEU A 185 -7.33 30.42 -1.53
CA LEU A 185 -7.81 31.81 -1.68
C LEU A 185 -6.80 32.81 -2.27
N ARG A 186 -5.62 32.38 -2.75
CA ARG A 186 -4.60 33.29 -3.32
C ARG A 186 -4.33 33.21 -4.82
N ARG A 187 -5.03 32.39 -5.62
CA ARG A 187 -4.74 32.31 -7.07
C ARG A 187 -5.97 32.22 -7.97
N VAL A 188 -6.79 33.28 -7.95
CA VAL A 188 -7.36 33.78 -9.21
C VAL A 188 -6.35 34.78 -9.76
N MET A 189 -5.51 34.37 -10.71
CA MET A 189 -5.06 35.17 -11.86
C MET A 189 -3.86 34.50 -12.57
N ILE A 190 -3.97 34.52 -13.91
CA ILE A 190 -2.93 34.39 -14.95
C ILE A 190 -2.59 32.95 -15.42
N THR A 191 -3.45 32.40 -16.27
CA THR A 191 -3.00 31.57 -17.40
C THR A 191 -2.50 32.53 -18.48
N ARG A 192 -1.18 32.64 -18.66
CA ARG A 192 -0.62 33.21 -19.89
C ARG A 192 -0.27 32.06 -20.83
N VAL A 193 -1.05 31.94 -21.88
CA VAL A 193 -0.67 31.21 -23.09
C VAL A 193 0.33 32.11 -23.81
N THR A 194 1.59 31.70 -23.88
CA THR A 194 2.55 32.30 -24.80
C THR A 194 2.24 31.80 -26.20
N ALA A 195 1.87 32.71 -27.09
CA ALA A 195 1.91 32.53 -28.53
C ALA A 195 3.32 32.84 -29.06
#